data_AF-A0A537LV88-F1
#
_entry.id   AF-A0A537LV88-F1
#
_cell.length_a   1.000
_cell.length_b   1.000
_cell.length_c   1.000
_cell.angle_alpha   90.00
_cell.angle_beta   90.00
_cell.angle_gamma   90.00
#
_symmetry.space_group_name_H-M   'P 1'
#
loop_
_entity.id
_entity.type
_entity.pdbx_description
1 polymer ?
#
loop_
_entity_poly.entity_id
_entity_poly.type
_entity_poly.pdbx_seq_one_letter_code
_entity_poly.pdbx_strand_id
1 'polypeptide(L)'
;SDPLRTVFPYTDYLHLPVLFTPGFRRVLFVGMGGGTAPGRFHHDYPQTTIEVVEIDPEVVATARTLFALPDDPRLPVHVTDGRLWLRRSTARYDVIILDAYLIDTIPFHLATREFYRESAARLRPGGAVASNVIGAVRGPESRLFRAIYKTFRSVFPRVYVFPVGGGAPESLRNIILVGTGDPPLTRSEIVSRAAAAEQSGRIRIEGFSQDAATLLDGPIETRDVPILTDDYAPTDALIAPVR
;
A
#
# COMPACT_ATOMS: atom_id res chain seq x y z
N SER A 1 24.56 4.65 -8.99
CA SER A 1 23.10 4.75 -9.25
C SER A 1 22.49 5.56 -8.13
N ASP A 2 21.48 6.39 -8.40
CA ASP A 2 20.74 7.13 -7.36
C ASP A 2 19.80 6.14 -6.63
N PRO A 3 20.01 5.85 -5.33
CA PRO A 3 19.19 4.91 -4.58
C PRO A 3 17.77 5.41 -4.31
N LEU A 4 17.51 6.71 -4.52
CA LEU A 4 16.20 7.34 -4.32
C LEU A 4 15.38 7.40 -5.61
N ARG A 5 15.95 7.00 -6.74
CA ARG A 5 15.23 6.90 -8.00
C ARG A 5 14.26 5.73 -7.94
N THR A 6 12.96 6.03 -8.02
CA THR A 6 11.93 5.02 -8.17
C THR A 6 11.97 4.45 -9.59
N VAL A 7 12.13 3.13 -9.70
CA VAL A 7 12.12 2.41 -10.99
C VAL A 7 10.71 1.92 -11.32
N PHE A 8 9.92 1.64 -10.27
CA PHE A 8 8.55 1.18 -10.40
C PHE A 8 7.57 2.29 -10.01
N PRO A 9 6.72 2.76 -10.94
CA PRO A 9 5.81 3.89 -10.69
C PRO A 9 4.88 3.69 -9.48
N TYR A 10 4.56 2.45 -9.10
CA TYR A 10 3.68 2.20 -7.95
C TYR A 10 4.30 2.68 -6.63
N THR A 11 5.63 2.72 -6.52
CA THR A 11 6.30 3.12 -5.28
C THR A 11 6.02 4.58 -4.94
N ASP A 12 5.80 5.43 -5.95
CA ASP A 12 5.37 6.82 -5.78
C ASP A 12 3.93 6.88 -5.22
N TYR A 13 3.04 5.99 -5.68
CA TYR A 13 1.65 5.92 -5.22
C TYR A 13 1.54 5.44 -3.76
N LEU A 14 2.55 4.76 -3.23
CA LEU A 14 2.58 4.38 -1.81
C LEU A 14 2.62 5.60 -0.88
N HIS A 15 2.95 6.80 -1.39
CA HIS A 15 2.86 8.06 -0.65
C HIS A 15 1.42 8.62 -0.55
N LEU A 16 0.47 8.19 -1.38
CA LEU A 16 -0.92 8.66 -1.35
C LEU A 16 -1.63 8.57 0.04
N PRO A 17 -1.48 7.51 0.86
CA PRO A 17 -2.07 7.47 2.20
C PRO A 17 -1.68 8.66 3.09
N VAL A 18 -0.51 9.29 2.89
CA VAL A 18 -0.07 10.42 3.73
C VAL A 18 -0.90 11.69 3.51
N LEU A 19 -1.72 11.74 2.45
CA LEU A 19 -2.67 12.83 2.18
C LEU A 19 -3.88 12.79 3.13
N PHE A 20 -4.16 11.62 3.70
CA PHE A 20 -5.25 11.39 4.64
C PHE A 20 -4.80 11.58 6.10
N THR A 21 -3.49 11.54 6.36
CA THR A 21 -2.91 11.51 7.71
C THR A 21 -1.95 12.70 7.94
N PRO A 22 -2.45 13.95 8.04
CA PRO A 22 -1.59 15.11 8.19
C PRO A 22 -0.74 15.02 9.47
N GLY A 23 0.55 15.33 9.35
CA GLY A 23 1.48 15.32 10.49
C GLY A 23 1.89 13.94 10.99
N PHE A 24 1.68 12.88 10.20
CA PHE A 24 2.14 11.51 10.52
C PHE A 24 3.61 11.45 10.96
N ARG A 25 3.90 10.59 11.93
CA ARG A 25 5.22 10.43 12.56
C ARG A 25 5.71 8.99 12.57
N ARG A 26 4.83 8.00 12.39
CA ARG A 26 5.20 6.59 12.35
C ARG A 26 4.49 5.86 11.22
N VAL A 27 5.28 5.29 10.33
CA VAL A 27 4.83 4.47 9.19
C VAL A 27 5.30 3.04 9.41
N LEU A 28 4.43 2.06 9.17
CA LEU A 28 4.81 0.65 9.05
C LEU A 28 4.78 0.24 7.59
N PHE A 29 5.85 -0.36 7.10
CA PHE A 29 5.86 -1.16 5.88
C PHE A 29 5.80 -2.64 6.24
N VAL A 30 4.81 -3.34 5.69
CA VAL A 30 4.73 -4.81 5.68
C VAL A 30 5.14 -5.28 4.30
N GLY A 31 6.30 -5.91 4.21
CA GLY A 31 7.03 -6.12 2.96
C GLY A 31 7.95 -4.93 2.65
N MET A 32 9.13 -5.23 2.13
CA MET A 32 10.15 -4.23 1.81
C MET A 32 10.47 -4.16 0.31
N GLY A 33 10.27 -5.25 -0.43
CA GLY A 33 10.79 -5.41 -1.78
C GLY A 33 12.30 -5.13 -1.80
N GLY A 34 12.79 -4.37 -2.79
CA GLY A 34 14.19 -3.93 -2.84
C GLY A 34 14.60 -2.83 -1.84
N GLY A 35 13.71 -2.38 -0.95
CA GLY A 35 13.97 -1.28 -0.01
C GLY A 35 13.79 0.12 -0.59
N THR A 36 13.42 0.24 -1.87
CA THR A 36 13.25 1.54 -2.54
C THR A 36 12.17 2.40 -1.89
N ALA A 37 10.96 1.86 -1.66
CA ALA A 37 9.87 2.64 -1.08
C ALA A 37 10.14 3.05 0.38
N PRO A 38 10.55 2.14 1.30
CA PRO A 38 10.93 2.54 2.65
C PRO A 38 12.11 3.53 2.70
N GLY A 39 13.14 3.32 1.87
CA GLY A 39 14.28 4.22 1.77
C GLY A 39 13.89 5.62 1.28
N ARG A 40 12.98 5.69 0.31
CA ARG A 40 12.43 6.95 -0.18
C ARG A 40 11.60 7.68 0.87
N PHE A 41 10.73 6.96 1.58
CA PHE A 41 9.98 7.50 2.73
C PHE A 41 10.91 8.07 3.81
N HIS A 42 11.99 7.35 4.13
CA HIS A 42 12.96 7.78 5.12
C HIS A 42 13.66 9.09 4.75
N HIS A 43 13.93 9.29 3.45
CA HIS A 43 14.52 10.51 2.90
C HIS A 43 13.53 11.69 2.80
N ASP A 44 12.32 11.43 2.32
CA ASP A 44 11.32 12.49 2.08
C ASP A 44 10.66 12.96 3.39
N TYR A 45 10.64 12.11 4.41
CA TYR A 45 10.03 12.40 5.71
C TYR A 45 11.05 12.30 6.86
N PRO A 46 11.98 13.28 6.99
CA PRO A 46 13.09 13.21 7.94
C PRO A 46 12.66 13.20 9.42
N GLN A 47 11.41 13.55 9.70
CA GLN A 47 10.83 13.64 11.03
C GLN A 47 9.92 12.44 11.39
N THR A 48 9.96 11.40 10.56
CA THR A 48 9.09 10.22 10.64
C THR A 48 9.96 8.97 10.84
N THR A 49 9.51 8.07 11.72
CA THR A 49 10.03 6.72 11.82
C THR A 49 9.34 5.83 10.80
N ILE A 50 10.13 5.20 9.94
CA ILE A 50 9.71 4.25 8.91
C ILE A 50 10.10 2.86 9.39
N GLU A 51 9.18 2.14 10.02
CA GLU A 51 9.42 0.79 10.50
C GLU A 51 9.09 -0.21 9.40
N VAL A 52 9.98 -1.18 9.16
CA VAL A 52 9.83 -2.17 8.09
C VAL A 52 9.81 -3.56 8.69
N VAL A 53 8.90 -4.40 8.19
CA VAL A 53 8.84 -5.81 8.51
C VAL A 53 8.95 -6.60 7.22
N GLU A 54 10.01 -7.39 7.10
CA GLU A 54 10.31 -8.22 5.94
C GLU A 54 10.48 -9.66 6.41
N ILE A 55 9.91 -10.62 5.68
CA ILE A 55 9.98 -12.04 6.07
C ILE A 55 11.33 -12.65 5.69
N ASP A 56 11.92 -12.19 4.59
CA ASP A 56 13.14 -12.77 4.03
C ASP A 56 14.41 -11.98 4.44
N PRO A 57 15.30 -12.58 5.27
CA PRO A 57 16.56 -11.93 5.64
C PRO A 57 17.48 -11.64 4.44
N GLU A 58 17.42 -12.41 3.35
CA GLU A 58 18.25 -12.19 2.17
C GLU A 58 17.81 -10.95 1.39
N VAL A 59 16.51 -10.64 1.39
CA VAL A 59 15.97 -9.38 0.84
C VAL A 59 16.49 -8.20 1.64
N VAL A 60 16.54 -8.30 2.97
CA VAL A 60 17.13 -7.27 3.84
C VAL A 60 18.63 -7.08 3.58
N ALA A 61 19.39 -8.17 3.50
CA ALA A 61 20.81 -8.12 3.19
C ALA A 61 21.08 -7.48 1.82
N THR A 62 20.30 -7.85 0.81
CA THR A 62 20.36 -7.30 -0.54
C THR A 62 20.06 -5.80 -0.56
N ALA A 63 19.00 -5.35 0.13
CA ALA A 63 18.64 -3.94 0.18
C ALA A 63 19.74 -3.08 0.82
N ARG A 64 20.37 -3.56 1.89
CA ARG A 64 21.47 -2.86 2.56
C ARG A 64 22.74 -2.83 1.70
N THR A 65 23.09 -3.94 1.07
CA THR A 65 24.38 -4.09 0.36
C THR A 65 24.35 -3.54 -1.08
N LEU A 66 23.28 -3.80 -1.83
CA LEU A 66 23.18 -3.47 -3.26
C LEU A 66 22.35 -2.22 -3.53
N PHE A 67 21.33 -1.94 -2.70
CA PHE A 67 20.45 -0.78 -2.87
C PHE A 67 20.70 0.35 -1.86
N ALA A 68 21.76 0.23 -1.05
CA ALA A 68 22.20 1.23 -0.08
C ALA A 68 21.10 1.69 0.89
N LEU A 69 20.23 0.77 1.32
CA LEU A 69 19.23 1.04 2.36
C LEU A 69 19.95 1.50 3.64
N PRO A 70 19.62 2.68 4.20
CA PRO A 70 20.30 3.20 5.38
C PRO A 70 20.13 2.31 6.62
N ASP A 71 21.17 2.22 7.43
CA ASP A 71 21.07 1.70 8.80
C ASP A 71 20.92 2.91 9.75
N ASP A 72 19.69 3.36 9.95
CA ASP A 72 19.32 4.55 10.73
C ASP A 72 18.26 4.16 11.78
N PRO A 73 18.33 4.65 13.03
CA PRO A 73 17.30 4.40 14.05
C PRO A 73 15.87 4.81 13.65
N ARG A 74 15.71 5.70 12.66
CA ARG A 74 14.41 6.06 12.06
C ARG A 74 13.95 5.07 10.99
N LEU A 75 14.76 4.10 10.60
CA LEU A 75 14.45 3.04 9.66
C LEU A 75 14.70 1.64 10.27
N PRO A 76 14.05 1.28 11.39
CA PRO A 76 14.20 -0.06 11.96
C PRO A 76 13.63 -1.11 11.00
N VAL A 77 14.41 -2.15 10.72
CA VAL A 77 14.02 -3.29 9.87
C VAL A 77 13.96 -4.55 10.73
N HIS A 78 12.82 -5.24 10.72
CA HIS A 78 12.58 -6.46 11.47
C HIS A 78 12.39 -7.65 10.52
N VAL A 79 13.20 -8.69 10.69
CA VAL A 79 13.06 -9.94 9.94
C VAL A 79 11.99 -10.81 10.61
N THR A 80 10.75 -10.73 10.15
CA THR A 80 9.62 -11.54 10.63
C THR A 80 8.43 -11.44 9.67
N ASP A 81 7.47 -12.36 9.77
CA ASP A 81 6.19 -12.23 9.08
C ASP A 81 5.43 -10.98 9.56
N GLY A 82 4.88 -10.22 8.61
CA GLY A 82 4.19 -8.95 8.87
C GLY A 82 2.88 -9.10 9.67
N ARG A 83 2.15 -10.19 9.45
CA ARG A 83 0.94 -10.47 10.22
C ARG A 83 1.27 -10.85 11.66
N LEU A 84 2.30 -11.67 11.85
CA LEU A 84 2.83 -12.00 13.16
C LEU A 84 3.28 -10.74 13.92
N TRP A 85 3.93 -9.81 13.23
CA TRP A 85 4.30 -8.51 13.79
C TRP A 85 3.08 -7.72 14.26
N LEU A 86 2.05 -7.56 13.41
CA LEU A 86 0.82 -6.84 13.76
C LEU A 86 0.10 -7.49 14.96
N ARG A 87 0.17 -8.81 15.12
CA ARG A 87 -0.41 -9.50 16.28
C ARG A 87 0.38 -9.25 17.58
N ARG A 88 1.72 -9.26 17.51
CA ARG A 88 2.60 -9.19 18.70
C ARG A 88 2.93 -7.77 19.15
N SER A 89 3.17 -6.86 18.21
CA SER A 89 3.59 -5.49 18.50
C SER A 89 2.51 -4.77 19.31
N THR A 90 2.87 -3.85 20.21
CA THR A 90 1.90 -2.93 20.85
C THR A 90 1.92 -1.55 20.20
N ALA A 91 2.79 -1.32 19.22
CA ALA A 91 2.91 -0.07 18.51
C ALA A 91 1.61 0.34 17.81
N ARG A 92 1.50 1.65 17.54
CA ARG A 92 0.44 2.24 16.73
C ARG A 92 1.05 3.12 15.65
N TYR A 93 0.44 3.12 14.48
CA TYR A 93 0.97 3.72 13.27
C TYR A 93 0.00 4.77 12.74
N ASP A 94 0.53 5.83 12.17
CA ASP A 94 -0.28 6.81 11.45
C ASP A 94 -0.61 6.26 10.05
N VAL A 95 0.37 5.60 9.41
CA VAL A 95 0.20 4.94 8.12
C VAL A 95 0.74 3.51 8.17
N ILE A 96 0.01 2.56 7.60
CA ILE A 96 0.49 1.19 7.36
C ILE A 96 0.45 0.95 5.85
N ILE A 97 1.56 0.53 5.28
CA ILE A 97 1.70 0.20 3.86
C ILE A 97 1.89 -1.31 3.75
N LEU A 98 0.99 -1.95 3.01
CA LEU A 98 1.00 -3.38 2.73
C LEU A 98 1.54 -3.56 1.32
N ASP A 99 2.82 -3.93 1.23
CA ASP A 99 3.59 -4.09 -0.01
C ASP A 99 4.37 -5.42 -0.01
N ALA A 100 3.65 -6.50 0.31
CA ALA A 100 4.20 -7.85 0.45
C ALA A 100 3.94 -8.70 -0.81
N TYR A 101 4.26 -8.16 -1.99
CA TYR A 101 4.14 -8.88 -3.26
C TYR A 101 5.29 -9.86 -3.43
N LEU A 102 4.96 -11.14 -3.62
CA LEU A 102 5.89 -12.10 -4.22
C LEU A 102 5.62 -12.13 -5.73
N ILE A 103 6.69 -12.35 -6.50
CA ILE A 103 6.73 -12.31 -7.97
C ILE A 103 5.58 -13.12 -8.62
N ASP A 104 5.09 -14.17 -7.94
CA ASP A 104 4.09 -15.09 -8.49
C ASP A 104 2.75 -15.16 -7.72
N THR A 105 2.61 -14.54 -6.54
CA THR A 105 1.32 -14.54 -5.79
C THR A 105 1.31 -13.57 -4.59
N ILE A 106 0.13 -13.06 -4.23
CA ILE A 106 -0.09 -12.42 -2.92
C ILE A 106 -0.22 -13.54 -1.88
N PRO A 107 0.56 -13.56 -0.78
CA PRO A 107 0.28 -14.46 0.33
C PRO A 107 -1.13 -14.19 0.85
N PHE A 108 -2.06 -15.12 0.62
CA PHE A 108 -3.49 -14.88 0.84
C PHE A 108 -3.80 -14.42 2.27
N HIS A 109 -3.00 -14.85 3.25
CA HIS A 109 -3.13 -14.49 4.66
C HIS A 109 -2.90 -13.00 4.94
N LEU A 110 -2.36 -12.24 3.97
CA LEU A 110 -2.18 -10.79 3.99
C LEU A 110 -3.27 -10.05 3.19
N ALA A 111 -4.29 -10.75 2.70
CA ALA A 111 -5.41 -10.19 1.95
C ALA A 111 -6.79 -10.55 2.54
N THR A 112 -6.81 -11.11 3.76
CA THR A 112 -8.04 -11.51 4.44
C THR A 112 -8.66 -10.36 5.24
N ARG A 113 -9.96 -10.46 5.50
CA ARG A 113 -10.67 -9.53 6.37
C ARG A 113 -10.04 -9.48 7.76
N GLU A 114 -9.62 -10.62 8.29
CA GLU A 114 -9.00 -10.73 9.62
C GLU A 114 -7.66 -9.99 9.65
N PHE A 115 -6.83 -10.13 8.62
CA PHE A 115 -5.60 -9.37 8.49
C PHE A 115 -5.83 -7.86 8.36
N TYR A 116 -6.82 -7.44 7.58
CA TYR A 116 -7.15 -6.01 7.48
C TYR A 116 -7.70 -5.44 8.79
N ARG A 117 -8.43 -6.24 9.58
CA ARG A 117 -8.84 -5.86 10.94
C ARG A 117 -7.64 -5.71 11.88
N GLU A 118 -6.69 -6.64 11.81
CA GLU A 118 -5.44 -6.57 12.58
C GLU A 118 -4.64 -5.32 12.21
N SER A 119 -4.53 -5.01 10.92
CA SER A 119 -3.93 -3.75 10.43
C SER A 119 -4.66 -2.53 10.96
N ALA A 120 -5.99 -2.47 10.81
CA ALA A 120 -6.80 -1.34 11.28
C ALA A 120 -6.70 -1.12 12.80
N ALA A 121 -6.63 -2.19 13.60
CA ALA A 121 -6.47 -2.11 15.06
C ALA A 121 -5.12 -1.51 15.50
N ARG A 122 -4.12 -1.45 14.60
CA ARG A 122 -2.83 -0.81 14.83
C ARG A 122 -2.75 0.63 14.34
N LEU A 123 -3.81 1.16 13.74
CA LEU A 123 -3.85 2.58 13.39
C LEU A 123 -4.03 3.46 14.63
N ARG A 124 -3.41 4.64 14.60
CA ARG A 124 -3.80 5.78 15.44
C ARG A 124 -5.12 6.36 14.93
N PRO A 125 -5.86 7.11 15.75
CA PRO A 125 -6.97 7.92 15.27
C PRO A 125 -6.51 8.80 14.10
N GLY A 126 -7.28 8.84 13.01
CA GLY A 126 -6.89 9.53 11.79
C GLY A 126 -5.86 8.82 10.92
N GLY A 127 -5.55 7.55 11.20
CA GLY A 127 -4.62 6.76 10.41
C GLY A 127 -5.21 6.19 9.11
N ALA A 128 -4.33 5.69 8.25
CA ALA A 128 -4.70 5.05 7.00
C ALA A 128 -3.88 3.77 6.73
N VAL A 129 -4.51 2.79 6.09
CA VAL A 129 -3.83 1.63 5.51
C VAL A 129 -3.80 1.78 4.00
N ALA A 130 -2.64 1.62 3.38
CA ALA A 130 -2.52 1.43 1.95
C ALA A 130 -2.19 -0.03 1.64
N SER A 131 -2.87 -0.61 0.66
CA SER A 131 -2.54 -1.92 0.10
C SER A 131 -2.21 -1.75 -1.37
N ASN A 132 -0.98 -2.06 -1.75
CA ASN A 132 -0.66 -2.32 -3.15
C ASN A 132 -1.38 -3.61 -3.55
N VAL A 133 -1.94 -3.70 -4.77
CA VAL A 133 -2.50 -4.90 -5.39
C VAL A 133 -2.25 -4.96 -6.89
N ILE A 134 -1.90 -6.14 -7.40
CA ILE A 134 -1.78 -6.38 -8.84
C ILE A 134 -3.13 -6.90 -9.36
N GLY A 135 -3.66 -6.27 -10.40
CA GLY A 135 -4.88 -6.71 -11.05
C GLY A 135 -5.36 -5.74 -12.11
N ALA A 136 -6.55 -6.01 -12.65
CA ALA A 136 -7.27 -5.09 -13.52
C ALA A 136 -8.48 -4.49 -12.78
N VAL A 137 -8.92 -3.30 -13.20
CA VAL A 137 -10.11 -2.65 -12.64
C VAL A 137 -11.39 -3.30 -13.18
N ARG A 138 -11.37 -3.75 -14.44
CA ARG A 138 -12.49 -4.41 -15.14
C ARG A 138 -12.01 -5.62 -15.94
N GLY A 139 -12.97 -6.37 -16.49
CA GLY A 139 -12.70 -7.56 -17.30
C GLY A 139 -12.38 -8.82 -16.47
N PRO A 140 -12.05 -9.94 -17.13
CA PRO A 140 -11.80 -11.23 -16.47
C PRO A 140 -10.69 -11.18 -15.41
N GLU A 141 -9.62 -10.44 -15.69
CA GLU A 141 -8.46 -10.25 -14.82
C GLU A 141 -8.76 -9.43 -13.55
N SER A 142 -9.96 -8.86 -13.42
CA SER A 142 -10.32 -8.03 -12.26
C SER A 142 -10.81 -8.81 -11.05
N ARG A 143 -11.08 -10.12 -11.17
CA ARG A 143 -11.76 -10.89 -10.11
C ARG A 143 -10.97 -10.89 -8.79
N LEU A 144 -9.66 -11.09 -8.83
CA LEU A 144 -8.82 -11.03 -7.63
C LEU A 144 -8.82 -9.63 -7.00
N PHE A 145 -8.58 -8.58 -7.81
CA PHE A 145 -8.66 -7.19 -7.35
C PHE A 145 -10.00 -6.87 -6.69
N ARG A 146 -11.11 -7.25 -7.32
CA ARG A 146 -12.47 -6.98 -6.81
C ARG A 146 -12.74 -7.74 -5.51
N ALA A 147 -12.23 -8.97 -5.36
CA ALA A 147 -12.32 -9.74 -4.12
C ALA A 147 -11.53 -9.06 -2.98
N ILE A 148 -10.30 -8.61 -3.26
CA ILE A 148 -9.47 -7.88 -2.30
C ILE A 148 -10.14 -6.56 -1.92
N TYR A 149 -10.58 -5.78 -2.90
CA TYR A 149 -11.32 -4.53 -2.67
C TYR A 149 -12.58 -4.75 -1.82
N LYS A 150 -13.39 -5.77 -2.13
CA LYS A 150 -14.59 -6.12 -1.35
C LYS A 150 -14.24 -6.47 0.11
N THR A 151 -13.17 -7.22 0.29
CA THR A 151 -12.66 -7.63 1.61
C THR A 151 -12.16 -6.43 2.40
N PHE A 152 -11.36 -5.58 1.78
CA PHE A 152 -10.84 -4.35 2.35
C PHE A 152 -11.96 -3.39 2.78
N ARG A 153 -12.97 -3.21 1.91
CA ARG A 153 -14.19 -2.43 2.21
C ARG A 153 -15.06 -2.99 3.33
N SER A 154 -14.93 -4.27 3.67
CA SER A 154 -15.64 -4.84 4.82
C SER A 154 -15.06 -4.42 6.17
N VAL A 155 -13.87 -3.79 6.17
CA VAL A 155 -13.15 -3.32 7.37
C VAL A 155 -13.11 -1.80 7.42
N PHE A 156 -12.78 -1.13 6.32
CA PHE A 156 -12.66 0.33 6.29
C PHE A 156 -13.95 0.99 5.80
N PRO A 157 -14.50 1.97 6.54
CA PRO A 157 -15.71 2.67 6.14
C PRO A 157 -15.49 3.52 4.87
N ARG A 158 -14.26 3.96 4.62
CA ARG A 158 -13.84 4.69 3.42
C ARG A 158 -12.69 3.98 2.74
N VAL A 159 -12.84 3.76 1.43
CA VAL A 159 -11.81 3.15 0.58
C VAL A 159 -11.68 3.96 -0.71
N TYR A 160 -10.45 4.35 -1.02
CA TYR A 160 -10.05 5.03 -2.25
C TYR A 160 -9.21 4.06 -3.08
N VAL A 161 -9.32 4.15 -4.41
CA VAL A 161 -8.67 3.23 -5.34
C VAL A 161 -7.90 4.03 -6.37
N PHE A 162 -6.60 3.78 -6.50
CA PHE A 162 -5.71 4.49 -7.41
C PHE A 162 -5.01 3.48 -8.32
N PRO A 163 -5.54 3.20 -9.52
CA PRO A 163 -4.84 2.44 -10.53
C PRO A 163 -3.56 3.19 -10.94
N VAL A 164 -2.42 2.52 -10.88
CA VAL A 164 -1.13 3.15 -11.16
C VAL A 164 -1.01 3.46 -12.65
N GLY A 165 -0.71 4.72 -12.96
CA GLY A 165 -0.53 5.22 -14.31
C GLY A 165 -1.82 5.28 -15.15
N GLY A 166 -1.65 5.48 -16.46
CA GLY A 166 -2.74 5.45 -17.44
C GLY A 166 -3.00 4.04 -18.00
N GLY A 167 -4.12 3.86 -18.70
CA GLY A 167 -4.39 2.64 -19.46
C GLY A 167 -5.84 2.17 -19.38
N ALA A 168 -6.19 1.20 -20.22
CA ALA A 168 -7.53 0.63 -20.29
C ALA A 168 -7.89 -0.06 -18.97
N PRO A 169 -9.14 0.03 -18.47
CA PRO A 169 -9.58 -0.59 -17.22
C PRO A 169 -9.26 -2.09 -17.10
N GLU A 170 -9.09 -2.79 -18.21
CA GLU A 170 -8.78 -4.21 -18.33
C GLU A 170 -7.28 -4.53 -18.21
N SER A 171 -6.41 -3.52 -18.27
CA SER A 171 -4.96 -3.70 -18.17
C SER A 171 -4.55 -4.09 -16.75
N LEU A 172 -3.80 -5.19 -16.64
CA LEU A 172 -3.10 -5.59 -15.41
C LEU A 172 -2.08 -4.53 -15.02
N ARG A 173 -2.14 -4.10 -13.76
CA ARG A 173 -1.25 -3.09 -13.17
C ARG A 173 -1.30 -3.13 -11.65
N ASN A 174 -0.41 -2.39 -11.01
CA ASN A 174 -0.57 -2.04 -9.61
C ASN A 174 -1.80 -1.14 -9.43
N ILE A 175 -2.55 -1.37 -8.36
CA ILE A 175 -3.68 -0.57 -7.91
C ILE A 175 -3.45 -0.35 -6.42
N ILE A 176 -3.42 0.90 -5.97
CA ILE A 176 -3.29 1.21 -4.54
C ILE A 176 -4.69 1.41 -3.95
N LEU A 177 -5.02 0.59 -2.96
CA LEU A 177 -6.20 0.77 -2.11
C LEU A 177 -5.80 1.58 -0.88
N VAL A 178 -6.52 2.65 -0.56
CA VAL A 178 -6.32 3.40 0.70
C VAL A 178 -7.59 3.32 1.54
N GLY A 179 -7.46 2.79 2.76
CA GLY A 179 -8.55 2.61 3.72
C GLY A 179 -8.36 3.49 4.94
N THR A 180 -9.41 4.20 5.37
CA THR A 180 -9.37 5.08 6.54
C THR A 180 -10.72 5.16 7.26
N GLY A 181 -10.68 5.52 8.54
CA GLY A 181 -11.83 5.79 9.39
C GLY A 181 -12.33 7.23 9.38
N ASP A 182 -11.54 8.16 8.83
CA ASP A 182 -11.82 9.59 8.85
C ASP A 182 -12.93 10.04 7.89
N PRO A 183 -13.43 11.28 8.02
CA PRO A 183 -14.40 11.86 7.08
C PRO A 183 -13.93 11.72 5.61
N PRO A 184 -14.87 11.51 4.67
CA PRO A 184 -14.51 11.34 3.27
C PRO A 184 -13.88 12.61 2.71
N LEU A 185 -12.81 12.43 1.93
CA LEU A 185 -12.25 13.47 1.08
C LEU A 185 -12.79 13.32 -0.34
N THR A 186 -13.09 14.44 -0.97
CA THR A 186 -13.42 14.51 -2.38
C THR A 186 -12.17 14.36 -3.24
N ARG A 187 -12.35 14.01 -4.52
CA ARG A 187 -11.26 14.02 -5.52
C ARG A 187 -10.51 15.35 -5.52
N SER A 188 -11.25 16.46 -5.51
CA SER A 188 -10.67 17.80 -5.54
C SER A 188 -9.75 18.03 -4.33
N GLU A 189 -10.21 17.68 -3.12
CA GLU A 189 -9.39 17.81 -1.92
C GLU A 189 -8.14 16.92 -1.95
N ILE A 190 -8.25 15.69 -2.43
CA ILE A 190 -7.10 14.76 -2.54
C ILE A 190 -6.06 15.34 -3.51
N VAL A 191 -6.48 15.78 -4.70
CA VAL A 191 -5.59 16.38 -5.71
C VAL A 191 -4.98 17.69 -5.20
N SER A 192 -5.77 18.56 -4.55
CA SER A 192 -5.26 19.80 -3.96
C SER A 192 -4.23 19.55 -2.86
N ARG A 193 -4.46 18.56 -1.98
CA ARG A 193 -3.49 18.18 -0.95
C ARG A 193 -2.20 17.61 -1.56
N ALA A 194 -2.31 16.83 -2.62
CA ALA A 194 -1.15 16.31 -3.36
C ALA A 194 -0.32 17.45 -3.98
N ALA A 195 -0.98 18.37 -4.69
CA ALA A 195 -0.32 19.54 -5.28
C ALA A 195 0.36 20.42 -4.22
N ALA A 196 -0.30 20.66 -3.08
CA ALA A 196 0.31 21.44 -1.99
C ALA A 196 1.51 20.73 -1.35
N ALA A 197 1.49 19.39 -1.24
CA ALA A 197 2.60 18.60 -0.73
C ALA A 197 3.81 18.60 -1.68
N GLU A 198 3.55 18.56 -2.98
CA GLU A 198 4.57 18.68 -4.04
C GLU A 198 5.18 20.09 -4.05
N GLN A 199 4.35 21.14 -4.07
CA GLN A 199 4.79 22.54 -4.09
C GLN A 199 5.61 22.95 -2.85
N SER A 200 5.27 22.41 -1.68
CA SER A 200 6.02 22.67 -0.44
C SER A 200 7.32 21.88 -0.34
N GLY A 201 7.59 20.95 -1.26
CA GLY A 201 8.74 20.04 -1.21
C GLY A 201 8.64 18.99 -0.11
N ARG A 202 7.47 18.87 0.55
CA ARG A 202 7.19 17.81 1.54
C ARG A 202 7.17 16.44 0.88
N ILE A 203 6.74 16.38 -0.38
CA ILE A 203 6.82 15.19 -1.23
C ILE A 203 7.62 15.59 -2.47
N ARG A 204 8.70 14.85 -2.76
CA ARG A 204 9.62 15.17 -3.86
C ARG A 204 9.39 14.29 -5.08
N ILE A 205 8.14 13.86 -5.28
CA ILE A 205 7.70 13.04 -6.40
C ILE A 205 7.14 14.00 -7.44
N GLU A 206 7.76 14.02 -8.62
CA GLU A 206 7.27 14.80 -9.75
C GLU A 206 5.96 14.19 -10.26
N GLY A 207 4.94 15.02 -10.45
CA GLY A 207 3.66 14.56 -10.97
C GLY A 207 2.76 13.91 -9.91
N PHE A 208 3.06 14.09 -8.63
CA PHE A 208 2.32 13.43 -7.55
C PHE A 208 0.83 13.83 -7.52
N SER A 209 0.50 15.07 -7.90
CA SER A 209 -0.90 15.49 -8.04
C SER A 209 -1.65 14.78 -9.18
N GLN A 210 -0.94 14.39 -10.25
CA GLN A 210 -1.47 13.59 -11.36
C GLN A 210 -1.70 12.15 -10.92
N ASP A 211 -0.80 11.59 -10.11
CA ASP A 211 -0.99 10.28 -9.49
C ASP A 211 -2.22 10.27 -8.59
N ALA A 212 -2.39 11.29 -7.76
CA ALA A 212 -3.60 11.48 -6.96
C ALA A 212 -4.87 11.62 -7.82
N ALA A 213 -4.76 12.19 -9.02
CA ALA A 213 -5.88 12.35 -9.95
C ALA A 213 -6.29 11.03 -10.63
N THR A 214 -5.49 9.96 -10.55
CA THR A 214 -5.88 8.62 -11.04
C THR A 214 -6.98 7.95 -10.22
N LEU A 215 -7.37 8.54 -9.08
CA LEU A 215 -8.46 8.05 -8.25
C LEU A 215 -9.59 7.52 -9.12
N LEU A 216 -10.11 6.33 -8.82
CA LEU A 216 -11.19 5.74 -9.60
C LEU A 216 -12.54 6.33 -9.16
N ASP A 217 -13.33 6.79 -10.15
CA ASP A 217 -14.72 7.20 -9.93
C ASP A 217 -15.70 6.05 -10.14
N GLY A 218 -16.77 6.07 -9.35
CA GLY A 218 -17.91 5.17 -9.52
C GLY A 218 -17.77 3.82 -8.82
N PRO A 219 -18.82 2.97 -8.90
CA PRO A 219 -18.85 1.70 -8.22
C PRO A 219 -17.94 0.66 -8.90
N ILE A 220 -17.30 -0.17 -8.08
CA ILE A 220 -16.64 -1.40 -8.51
C ILE A 220 -17.61 -2.56 -8.26
N GLU A 221 -17.91 -3.34 -9.29
CA GLU A 221 -18.78 -4.52 -9.18
C GLU A 221 -18.14 -5.59 -8.28
N THR A 222 -18.88 -6.11 -7.30
CA THR A 222 -18.35 -7.05 -6.30
C THR A 222 -19.32 -8.18 -5.95
N ARG A 223 -20.48 -8.27 -6.62
CA ARG A 223 -21.51 -9.28 -6.34
C ARG A 223 -21.04 -10.71 -6.62
N ASP A 224 -20.20 -10.89 -7.63
CA ASP A 224 -19.71 -12.18 -8.14
C ASP A 224 -18.36 -12.63 -7.54
N VAL A 225 -17.80 -11.87 -6.59
CA VAL A 225 -16.52 -12.19 -5.93
C VAL A 225 -16.70 -12.36 -4.42
N PRO A 226 -15.95 -13.26 -3.77
CA PRO A 226 -16.10 -13.51 -2.33
C PRO A 226 -15.46 -12.40 -1.48
N ILE A 227 -15.80 -12.39 -0.19
CA ILE A 227 -14.93 -11.80 0.83
C ILE A 227 -13.88 -12.85 1.15
N LEU A 228 -12.61 -12.45 1.15
CA LEU A 228 -11.49 -13.29 1.54
C LEU A 228 -11.39 -13.33 3.06
N THR A 229 -11.36 -14.53 3.62
CA THR A 229 -11.23 -14.78 5.06
C THR A 229 -10.13 -15.80 5.30
N ASP A 230 -9.62 -15.88 6.52
CA ASP A 230 -8.62 -16.90 6.87
C ASP A 230 -9.09 -18.33 6.53
N ASP A 231 -10.39 -18.60 6.70
CA ASP A 231 -11.00 -19.90 6.42
C ASP A 231 -11.43 -20.09 4.95
N TYR A 232 -11.41 -19.02 4.14
CA TYR A 232 -11.88 -19.05 2.76
C TYR A 232 -11.24 -17.95 1.90
N ALA A 233 -10.20 -18.31 1.15
CA ALA A 233 -9.50 -17.43 0.21
C ALA A 233 -9.06 -18.21 -1.05
N PRO A 234 -9.99 -18.49 -2.00
CA PRO A 234 -9.69 -19.27 -3.20
C PRO A 234 -8.97 -18.42 -4.26
N THR A 235 -7.77 -17.92 -3.94
CA THR A 235 -7.01 -16.97 -4.79
C THR A 235 -6.74 -17.53 -6.18
N ASP A 236 -6.41 -18.82 -6.30
CA ASP A 236 -6.10 -19.45 -7.59
C ASP A 236 -7.30 -19.45 -8.54
N ALA A 237 -8.52 -19.57 -8.01
CA ALA A 237 -9.75 -19.51 -8.81
C ALA A 237 -10.16 -18.08 -9.22
N LEU A 238 -9.50 -17.07 -8.65
CA LEU A 238 -9.73 -15.66 -8.91
C LEU A 238 -8.72 -15.06 -9.88
N ILE A 239 -7.59 -15.72 -10.10
CA ILE A 239 -6.62 -15.39 -11.13
C ILE A 239 -7.13 -15.99 -12.44
N ALA A 240 -7.09 -15.24 -13.55
CA ALA A 240 -7.47 -15.81 -14.82
C ALA A 240 -6.42 -16.82 -15.29
N PRO A 241 -6.81 -17.85 -16.07
CA PRO A 241 -5.84 -18.79 -16.62
C PRO A 241 -4.82 -18.05 -17.49
N VAL A 242 -3.54 -18.33 -17.29
CA VAL A 242 -2.47 -17.87 -18.18
C VAL A 242 -2.80 -18.37 -19.59
N ARG A 243 -2.94 -17.46 -20.54
CA ARG A 243 -3.11 -17.78 -21.97
C ARG A 243 -1.78 -18.01 -22.64
#